data_AF-A0A3C0Z6J4-F1
#
_entry.id   AF-A0A3C0Z6J4-F1
#
_cell.length_a   1.000
_cell.length_b   1.000
_cell.length_c   1.000
_cell.angle_alpha   90.00
_cell.angle_beta   90.00
_cell.angle_gamma   90.00
#
_symmetry.space_group_name_H-M   'P 1'
#
loop_
_entity.id
_entity.type
_entity.pdbx_description
1 polymer ?
#
loop_
_entity_poly.entity_id
_entity_poly.type
_entity_poly.pdbx_seq_one_letter_code
_entity_poly.pdbx_strand_id
1 'polypeptide(L)' 'NERRVEFPNEGINYFDELRWGTWKEKVFQAGNGRKQVWGTNVGNYSYKGDFLNVWPIPTSEIQMNVNLVQNPGWID' A
#
# COMPACT_ATOMS: atom_id res chain seq x y z
N ASN A 1 10.57 -14.64 -6.76
CA ASN A 1 10.87 -14.93 -5.35
C ASN A 1 12.25 -14.43 -4.93
N GLU A 2 13.30 -14.56 -5.74
CA GLU A 2 14.66 -14.12 -5.39
C GLU A 2 14.75 -12.65 -4.92
N ARG A 3 14.16 -11.69 -5.63
CA ARG A 3 14.17 -10.26 -5.23
C ARG A 3 13.61 -10.00 -3.82
N ARG A 4 12.65 -10.81 -3.36
CA ARG A 4 12.06 -10.66 -2.02
C ARG A 4 13.00 -11.13 -0.91
N VAL A 5 13.90 -12.05 -1.26
CA VAL A 5 14.94 -12.59 -0.36
C VAL A 5 16.17 -11.70 -0.40
N GLU A 6 16.52 -11.18 -1.58
CA GLU A 6 17.73 -10.36 -1.79
C GLU A 6 17.60 -8.95 -1.24
N PHE A 7 16.42 -8.32 -1.37
CA PHE A 7 16.20 -6.91 -0.98
C PHE A 7 15.16 -6.73 0.14
N PRO A 8 15.31 -7.41 1.29
CA PRO A 8 14.38 -7.23 2.40
C PRO A 8 14.59 -5.84 3.02
N ASN A 9 13.48 -5.16 3.33
CA ASN A 9 13.49 -3.86 4.00
C ASN A 9 14.12 -2.68 3.23
N GLU A 10 14.33 -2.82 1.92
CA GLU A 10 14.88 -1.76 1.06
C GLU A 10 13.82 -1.00 0.24
N GLY A 11 12.54 -1.18 0.57
CA GLY A 11 11.43 -0.52 -0.13
C GLY A 11 11.10 -1.09 -1.52
N ILE A 12 11.95 -1.95 -2.10
CA ILE A 12 11.77 -2.51 -3.45
C ILE A 12 10.51 -3.38 -3.55
N ASN A 13 10.25 -4.21 -2.54
CA ASN A 13 9.11 -5.12 -2.53
C ASN A 13 7.75 -4.39 -2.60
N TYR A 14 7.66 -3.15 -2.10
CA TYR A 14 6.43 -2.38 -2.20
C TYR A 14 6.12 -2.01 -3.65
N PHE A 15 7.09 -1.41 -4.34
CA PHE A 15 6.93 -1.00 -5.73
C PHE A 15 6.79 -2.17 -6.70
N ASP A 16 7.47 -3.29 -6.45
CA ASP A 16 7.30 -4.53 -7.23
C ASP A 16 5.87 -5.07 -7.12
N GLU A 17 5.26 -5.01 -5.95
CA GLU A 17 3.89 -5.49 -5.74
C GLU A 17 2.83 -4.54 -6.31
N LEU A 18 3.08 -3.23 -6.26
CA LEU A 18 2.21 -2.25 -6.90
C LEU A 18 2.22 -2.39 -8.43
N ARG A 19 3.39 -2.46 -9.06
CA ARG A 19 3.48 -2.57 -10.53
C ARG A 19 2.90 -3.88 -11.06
N TRP A 20 2.95 -4.95 -10.27
CA TRP A 20 2.36 -6.24 -10.61
C TRP A 20 0.88 -6.32 -10.27
N GLY A 21 0.33 -5.36 -9.53
CA GLY A 21 -1.05 -5.40 -9.07
C GLY A 21 -1.35 -6.54 -8.11
N THR A 22 -0.34 -7.10 -7.44
CA THR A 22 -0.49 -8.25 -6.54
C THR A 22 -0.48 -7.88 -5.06
N TRP A 23 -0.39 -6.58 -4.76
CA TRP A 23 -0.27 -6.08 -3.38
C TRP A 23 -1.50 -6.41 -2.54
N LYS A 24 -2.71 -6.24 -3.09
CA LYS A 24 -3.99 -6.56 -2.43
C LYS A 24 -4.02 -8.04 -2.02
N GLU A 25 -3.71 -8.94 -2.94
CA GLU A 25 -3.81 -10.37 -2.75
C GLU A 25 -2.73 -10.89 -1.79
N LYS A 26 -1.49 -10.39 -1.90
CA LYS A 26 -0.38 -10.91 -1.09
C LYS A 26 -0.28 -10.30 0.30
N VAL A 27 -0.54 -9.00 0.44
CA VAL A 27 -0.41 -8.29 1.72
C VAL A 27 -1.71 -8.31 2.51
N PHE A 28 -2.88 -8.28 1.86
CA PHE A 28 -4.17 -8.23 2.53
C PHE A 28 -4.95 -9.54 2.47
N GLN A 29 -4.28 -10.68 2.27
CA GLN A 29 -4.89 -12.01 2.38
C GLN A 29 -5.53 -12.23 3.75
N ALA A 30 -6.56 -13.09 3.78
CA ALA A 30 -7.27 -13.43 5.00
C ALA A 30 -6.31 -13.97 6.08
N GLY A 31 -6.44 -13.43 7.31
CA GLY A 31 -5.58 -13.82 8.43
C GLY A 31 -4.17 -13.21 8.40
N ASN A 32 -3.86 -12.32 7.46
CA ASN A 32 -2.62 -11.55 7.50
C ASN A 32 -2.71 -10.32 8.42
N GLY A 33 -1.58 -9.96 9.02
CA GLY A 33 -1.51 -8.88 9.99
C GLY A 33 -0.25 -8.92 10.83
N ARG A 34 -0.17 -7.99 11.78
CA ARG A 34 0.91 -7.97 12.77
C ARG A 34 0.68 -9.11 13.76
N LYS A 35 1.58 -10.09 13.76
CA LYS A 35 1.52 -11.27 14.65
C LYS A 35 2.34 -11.07 15.93
N GLN A 36 1.87 -11.67 17.01
CA GLN A 36 2.65 -11.89 18.22
C GLN A 36 3.64 -13.05 18.01
N VAL A 37 4.61 -13.19 18.92
CA VAL A 37 5.57 -14.32 18.86
C VAL A 37 4.89 -15.69 19.01
N TRP A 38 3.70 -15.73 19.62
CA TRP A 38 2.83 -16.92 19.70
C TRP A 38 1.91 -17.11 18.48
N GLY A 39 2.04 -16.31 17.43
CA GLY A 39 1.35 -16.51 16.14
C GLY A 39 -0.03 -15.86 16.01
N THR A 40 -0.64 -15.40 17.11
CA THR A 40 -1.92 -14.69 17.08
C THR A 40 -1.78 -13.28 16.51
N ASN A 41 -2.69 -12.88 15.63
CA ASN A 41 -2.75 -11.51 15.10
C ASN A 41 -3.13 -10.51 16.22
N VAL A 42 -2.33 -9.46 16.38
CA VAL A 42 -2.65 -8.27 17.19
C VAL A 42 -3.54 -7.30 16.41
N GLY A 43 -3.32 -7.24 15.10
CA GLY A 43 -4.07 -6.36 14.20
C GLY A 43 -4.05 -6.92 12.80
N ASN A 44 -5.24 -7.10 12.23
CA ASN A 44 -5.41 -7.57 10.86
C ASN A 44 -5.16 -6.42 9.89
N TYR A 45 -4.55 -6.73 8.75
CA TYR A 45 -4.48 -5.78 7.66
C TYR A 45 -5.85 -5.68 6.98
N SER A 46 -6.27 -4.45 6.67
CA SER A 46 -7.54 -4.15 6.00
C SER A 46 -7.24 -3.33 4.75
N TYR A 47 -7.51 -3.91 3.59
CA TYR A 47 -7.40 -3.20 2.33
C TYR A 47 -8.54 -2.18 2.22
N LYS A 48 -8.21 -0.92 1.99
CA LYS A 48 -9.20 0.17 1.99
C LYS A 48 -9.80 0.46 0.63
N GLY A 49 -9.14 0.04 -0.44
CA GLY A 49 -9.62 0.21 -1.82
C GLY A 49 -8.46 0.40 -2.80
N ASP A 50 -8.80 0.38 -4.08
CA ASP A 50 -7.82 0.45 -5.18
C ASP A 50 -7.17 1.82 -5.32
N PHE A 51 -7.71 2.85 -4.65
CA PHE A 51 -7.08 4.15 -4.51
C PHE A 51 -5.71 4.08 -3.82
N LEU A 52 -5.42 3.02 -3.05
CA LEU A 52 -4.10 2.83 -2.41
C LEU A 52 -2.97 2.48 -3.38
N ASN A 53 -3.28 2.15 -4.65
CA ASN A 53 -2.26 1.86 -5.67
C ASN A 53 -1.48 3.11 -6.08
N VAL A 54 -2.05 4.30 -5.88
CA VAL A 54 -1.42 5.59 -6.17
C VAL A 54 -1.61 6.51 -4.97
N TRP A 55 -0.54 7.08 -4.45
CA TRP A 55 -0.61 7.96 -3.29
C TRP A 55 -1.40 9.25 -3.58
N PRO A 56 -2.04 9.85 -2.57
CA PRO A 56 -2.77 11.10 -2.76
C PRO A 56 -1.80 12.21 -3.11
N ILE A 57 -2.24 13.13 -3.95
CA ILE A 57 -1.57 14.42 -4.13
C ILE A 57 -1.81 15.22 -2.83
N PRO A 58 -0.77 15.83 -2.23
CA PRO A 58 -0.94 16.61 -1.02
C PRO A 58 -1.94 17.75 -1.20
N THR A 59 -2.85 17.94 -0.24
CA THR A 59 -3.90 18.97 -0.29
C THR A 59 -3.33 20.38 -0.47
N SER A 60 -2.17 20.66 0.13
CA SER A 60 -1.48 21.96 -0.04
C SER A 60 -1.12 22.25 -1.50
N GLU A 61 -0.70 21.24 -2.26
CA GLU A 61 -0.34 21.40 -3.68
C GLU A 61 -1.58 21.67 -4.54
N ILE A 62 -2.68 20.97 -4.27
CA ILE A 62 -3.96 21.19 -4.95
C ILE A 62 -4.50 22.60 -4.65
N GLN A 63 -4.39 23.05 -3.39
CA GLN A 63 -4.79 24.41 -2.99
C GLN A 63 -3.94 25.48 -3.68
N MET A 64 -2.64 25.22 -3.89
CA MET A 64 -1.73 26.16 -4.56
C MET A 64 -1.90 26.18 -6.08
N ASN A 65 -2.27 25.05 -6.69
CA ASN A 65 -2.48 24.94 -8.13
C ASN A 65 -3.84 24.29 -8.43
N VAL A 66 -4.85 25.14 -8.68
CA VAL A 66 -6.23 24.73 -8.99
C VAL A 66 -6.38 23.87 -10.25
N ASN A 67 -5.33 23.75 -11.08
CA ASN A 67 -5.33 22.86 -12.24
C ASN A 67 -4.89 21.42 -11.89
N LEU A 68 -4.34 21.18 -10.70
CA LEU A 68 -4.03 19.84 -10.22
C LEU A 68 -5.33 19.12 -9.83
N VAL A 69 -5.55 17.95 -10.42
CA VAL A 69 -6.68 17.08 -10.10
C VAL A 69 -6.18 15.93 -9.26
N GLN A 70 -6.88 15.64 -8.15
CA GLN A 70 -6.55 14.55 -7.24
C GLN A 70 -6.53 13.18 -7.94
N ASN A 71 -5.69 12.27 -7.44
CA ASN A 71 -5.66 10.89 -7.90
C ASN A 71 -6.99 10.16 -7.60
N PRO A 72 -7.46 9.26 -8.49
CA PRO A 72 -8.79 8.66 -8.34
C PRO A 72 -9.03 7.97 -6.99
N GLY A 73 -10.21 8.22 -6.41
CA GLY A 73 -10.67 7.58 -5.18
C GLY A 73 -10.17 8.22 -3.87
N TRP A 74 -9.24 9.17 -3.94
CA TRP A 74 -8.94 10.05 -2.81
C TRP A 74 -9.96 11.21 -2.77
N ILE A 75 -10.37 11.58 -1.56
CA ILE A 75 -11.34 12.66 -1.30
C ILE A 75 -10.60 13.77 -0.57
N ASP A 76 -10.77 15.01 -1.03
CA ASP A 76 -10.19 16.22 -0.42
C ASP A 76 -11.04 16.75 0.75
#